data_AF-A0A7Y4R8S3-F1
#
_entry.id   AF-A0A7Y4R8S3-F1
#
_cell.length_a   1.000
_cell.length_b   1.000
_cell.length_c   1.000
_cell.angle_alpha   90.00
_cell.angle_beta   90.00
_cell.angle_gamma   90.00
#
_symmetry.space_group_name_H-M   'P 1'
#
loop_
_entity.id
_entity.type
_entity.pdbx_description
1 polymer ?
#
loop_
_entity_poly.entity_id
_entity_poly.type
_entity_poly.pdbx_seq_one_letter_code
_entity_poly.pdbx_strand_id
1 'polypeptide(L)'
;MQLMPQAPPPAQPTAEERKRDNDLLQKWSEILMRVMEGDPWDVLVAAAAAAVNEAGETTNSAVVADYLESMKLAADQEADLPGNGADVSPEDLVKLLATSQLLSPSQLDAQLLLRPLHFHRGRSVAGGGDQTIHWDLLGAAPDHPTTDPAIRLFKRGREAIPALLAAIDDRTATRAGFQQSQSTRASVLCRRCDLAMAILEAITRCDFYESRHPNGMWEWYANLEPGERGAAVELARQWWAETREMDEMDARSWLIERIPYEQANSMLDVLINDGQNDRAMRHLRSFLIRKDGTMEVSAANQLGELGDPAPLNEVMDRVQRGAETSPDELALLVHYGGAREFAVLQKMMHDDRAVDPKSRNPVSRVILAALGGSTNNLAIPVLAEALYTDDEMIDVRVTGGVAAQQIAGGSRADSAALHIQRLTQRDFRYDPAAPADVRRKGIERIREWWESQGKGLYGFDGDRLRRTGGIR
;
A
#
# COMPACT_ATOMS: atom_id res chain seq x y z
N MET A 1 33.27 51.51 -12.84
CA MET A 1 32.70 50.18 -13.12
C MET A 1 31.40 50.38 -13.88
N GLN A 2 31.39 50.16 -15.19
CA GLN A 2 30.16 50.10 -15.98
C GLN A 2 29.48 48.76 -15.64
N LEU A 3 28.24 48.83 -15.15
CA LEU A 3 27.38 47.66 -14.98
C LEU A 3 27.13 47.09 -16.38
N MET A 4 27.55 45.84 -16.61
CA MET A 4 27.18 45.16 -17.84
C MET A 4 25.65 45.05 -17.90
N PRO A 5 25.03 45.30 -19.07
CA PRO A 5 23.59 45.16 -19.22
C PRO A 5 23.19 43.71 -18.89
N GLN A 6 22.25 43.56 -17.97
CA GLN A 6 21.65 42.26 -17.71
C GLN A 6 20.97 41.77 -19.00
N ALA A 7 21.22 40.51 -19.36
CA ALA A 7 20.53 39.87 -20.46
C ALA A 7 19.01 39.92 -20.20
N PRO A 8 18.18 40.16 -21.24
CA PRO A 8 16.74 40.09 -21.09
C PRO A 8 16.35 38.69 -20.60
N PRO A 9 15.31 38.58 -19.74
CA PRO A 9 14.82 37.28 -19.30
C PRO A 9 14.39 36.44 -20.52
N PRO A 10 14.60 35.12 -20.47
CA PRO A 10 14.19 34.24 -21.57
C PRO A 10 12.69 34.39 -21.85
N ALA A 11 12.32 34.34 -23.13
CA ALA A 11 10.92 34.39 -23.54
C ALA A 11 10.17 33.22 -22.89
N GLN A 12 8.96 33.48 -22.39
CA GLN A 12 8.14 32.41 -21.82
C GLN A 12 7.62 31.49 -22.92
N PRO A 13 7.59 30.16 -22.69
CA PRO A 13 7.07 29.21 -23.67
C PRO A 13 5.58 29.44 -23.92
N THR A 14 5.18 29.26 -25.17
CA THR A 14 3.79 29.28 -25.64
C THR A 14 2.98 28.15 -25.00
N ALA A 15 1.64 28.26 -25.05
CA ALA A 15 0.76 27.19 -24.55
C ALA A 15 0.95 25.86 -25.29
N GLU A 16 1.26 25.92 -26.59
CA GLU A 16 1.51 24.75 -27.43
C GLU A 16 2.86 24.11 -27.12
N GLU A 17 3.92 24.90 -26.90
CA GLU A 17 5.20 24.38 -26.41
C GLU A 17 5.07 23.72 -25.05
N ARG A 18 4.35 24.33 -24.09
CA ARG A 18 4.10 23.71 -22.78
C ARG A 18 3.34 22.39 -22.88
N LYS A 19 2.37 22.30 -23.81
CA LYS A 19 1.64 21.05 -24.04
C LYS A 19 2.56 19.96 -24.58
N ARG A 20 3.32 20.24 -25.65
CA ARG A 20 4.28 19.29 -26.23
C ARG A 20 5.33 18.83 -25.21
N ASP A 21 5.80 19.76 -24.36
CA ASP A 21 6.76 19.48 -23.30
C ASP A 21 6.19 18.57 -22.20
N ASN A 22 4.94 18.81 -21.78
CA ASN A 22 4.25 17.92 -20.84
C ASN A 22 4.00 16.52 -21.43
N ASP A 23 3.59 16.46 -22.71
CA ASP A 23 3.37 15.18 -23.40
C ASP A 23 4.69 14.39 -23.53
N LEU A 24 5.81 15.07 -23.78
CA LEU A 24 7.15 14.47 -23.77
C LEU A 24 7.52 13.92 -22.40
N LEU A 25 7.31 14.69 -21.33
CA LEU A 25 7.61 14.26 -19.95
C LEU A 25 6.75 13.06 -19.53
N GLN A 26 5.48 13.03 -19.93
CA GLN A 26 4.61 11.89 -19.67
C GLN A 26 5.13 10.62 -20.38
N LYS A 27 5.41 10.69 -21.69
CA LYS A 27 5.97 9.56 -22.44
C LYS A 27 7.32 9.11 -21.90
N TRP A 28 8.15 10.06 -21.47
CA TRP A 28 9.43 9.75 -20.83
C TRP A 28 9.22 8.97 -19.53
N SER A 29 8.26 9.38 -18.69
CA SER A 29 7.89 8.63 -17.49
C SER A 29 7.41 7.22 -17.80
N GLU A 30 6.60 7.04 -18.86
CA GLU A 30 6.15 5.71 -19.31
C GLU A 30 7.33 4.84 -19.79
N ILE A 31 8.30 5.41 -20.50
CA ILE A 31 9.52 4.71 -20.92
C ILE A 31 10.36 4.29 -19.71
N LEU A 32 10.52 5.16 -18.71
CA LEU A 32 11.21 4.82 -17.47
C LEU A 32 10.51 3.68 -16.73
N MET A 33 9.17 3.64 -16.70
CA MET A 33 8.45 2.49 -16.15
C MET A 33 8.75 1.21 -16.92
N ARG A 34 8.80 1.27 -18.25
CA ARG A 34 9.13 0.11 -19.10
C ARG A 34 10.57 -0.38 -18.93
N VAL A 35 11.53 0.50 -18.61
CA VAL A 35 12.88 0.10 -18.17
C VAL A 35 12.77 -0.82 -16.95
N MET A 36 11.89 -0.47 -16.00
CA MET A 36 11.65 -1.25 -14.78
C MET A 36 10.83 -2.53 -15.04
N GLU A 37 10.07 -2.59 -16.12
CA GLU A 37 9.39 -3.81 -16.57
C GLU A 37 10.34 -4.77 -17.30
N GLY A 38 11.59 -4.34 -17.56
CA GLY A 38 12.62 -5.15 -18.18
C GLY A 38 12.59 -5.12 -19.70
N ASP A 39 11.94 -4.12 -20.32
CA ASP A 39 11.87 -4.02 -21.78
C ASP A 39 13.28 -3.97 -22.43
N PRO A 40 13.47 -4.56 -23.62
CA PRO A 40 14.73 -4.50 -24.35
C PRO A 40 15.19 -3.05 -24.63
N TRP A 41 16.49 -2.78 -24.53
CA TRP A 41 17.00 -1.41 -24.72
C TRP A 41 16.73 -0.84 -26.11
N ASP A 42 16.81 -1.66 -27.15
CA ASP A 42 16.51 -1.24 -28.53
C ASP A 42 15.05 -0.76 -28.67
N VAL A 43 14.12 -1.47 -28.04
CA VAL A 43 12.70 -1.08 -27.98
C VAL A 43 12.52 0.25 -27.23
N LEU A 44 13.18 0.40 -26.08
CA LEU A 44 13.09 1.61 -25.26
C LEU A 44 13.75 2.83 -25.94
N VAL A 45 14.89 2.62 -26.59
CA VAL A 45 15.59 3.63 -27.40
C VAL A 45 14.70 4.08 -28.56
N ALA A 46 14.06 3.15 -29.26
CA ALA A 46 13.13 3.48 -30.34
C ALA A 46 11.93 4.30 -29.84
N ALA A 47 11.36 3.93 -28.69
CA ALA A 47 10.26 4.66 -28.06
C ALA A 47 10.66 6.07 -27.63
N ALA A 48 11.82 6.22 -26.99
CA ALA A 48 12.35 7.52 -26.57
C ALA A 48 12.68 8.43 -27.78
N ALA A 49 13.29 7.87 -28.82
CA ALA A 49 13.55 8.59 -30.06
C ALA A 49 12.25 9.06 -30.73
N ALA A 50 11.22 8.23 -30.77
CA ALA A 50 9.91 8.61 -31.30
C ALA A 50 9.27 9.74 -30.48
N ALA A 51 9.34 9.67 -29.15
CA ALA A 51 8.80 10.71 -28.27
C ALA A 51 9.49 12.08 -28.47
N VAL A 52 10.83 12.10 -28.56
CA VAL A 52 11.60 13.32 -28.85
C VAL A 52 11.26 13.88 -30.23
N ASN A 53 11.17 13.03 -31.25
CA ASN A 53 10.84 13.44 -32.62
C ASN A 53 9.43 14.04 -32.72
N GLU A 54 8.45 13.45 -32.01
CA GLU A 54 7.07 13.94 -32.01
C GLU A 54 6.91 15.27 -31.26
N ALA A 55 7.64 15.44 -30.15
CA ALA A 55 7.61 16.68 -29.37
C ALA A 55 8.30 17.85 -30.11
N GLY A 56 9.34 17.56 -30.90
CA GLY A 56 10.17 18.58 -31.54
C GLY A 56 11.04 19.33 -30.52
N GLU A 57 11.45 20.57 -30.85
CA GLU A 57 12.18 21.42 -29.90
C GLU A 57 11.23 21.95 -28.81
N THR A 58 11.53 21.59 -27.55
CA THR A 58 10.84 22.05 -26.34
C THR A 58 11.87 22.39 -25.25
N THR A 59 11.41 22.84 -24.08
CA THR A 59 12.31 23.13 -22.94
C THR A 59 13.06 21.89 -22.47
N ASN A 60 12.41 20.72 -22.49
CA ASN A 60 13.00 19.46 -22.03
C ASN A 60 13.50 18.55 -23.17
N SER A 61 13.26 18.86 -24.45
CA SER A 61 13.67 18.00 -25.57
C SER A 61 15.17 17.75 -25.61
N ALA A 62 15.99 18.74 -25.30
CA ALA A 62 17.45 18.59 -25.23
C ALA A 62 17.88 17.65 -24.09
N VAL A 63 17.21 17.73 -22.94
CA VAL A 63 17.47 16.85 -21.79
C VAL A 63 17.09 15.41 -22.13
N VAL A 64 15.92 15.18 -22.72
CA VAL A 64 15.47 13.84 -23.12
C VAL A 64 16.31 13.28 -24.29
N ALA A 65 16.81 14.13 -25.19
CA ALA A 65 17.72 13.70 -26.26
C ALA A 65 19.09 13.25 -25.72
N ASP A 66 19.63 13.98 -24.74
CA ASP A 66 20.86 13.58 -24.03
C ASP A 66 20.68 12.23 -23.31
N TYR A 67 19.48 12.06 -22.72
CA TYR A 67 19.07 10.81 -22.12
C TYR A 67 18.99 9.64 -23.12
N LEU A 68 18.41 9.88 -24.30
CA LEU A 68 18.36 8.91 -25.38
C LEU A 68 19.76 8.45 -25.84
N GLU A 69 20.75 9.35 -25.93
CA GLU A 69 22.13 8.96 -26.28
C GLU A 69 22.75 8.03 -25.24
N SER A 70 22.44 8.27 -23.96
CA SER A 70 22.88 7.38 -22.89
C SER A 70 22.16 6.03 -22.88
N MET A 71 20.89 5.99 -23.31
CA MET A 71 20.18 4.72 -23.56
C MET A 71 20.81 3.94 -24.71
N LYS A 72 21.20 4.61 -25.80
CA LYS A 72 21.93 3.99 -26.92
C LYS A 72 23.27 3.43 -26.46
N LEU A 73 24.04 4.21 -25.69
CA LEU A 73 25.29 3.73 -25.10
C LEU A 73 25.08 2.49 -24.22
N ALA A 74 24.01 2.48 -23.41
CA ALA A 74 23.65 1.32 -22.61
C ALA A 74 23.29 0.10 -23.47
N ALA A 75 22.54 0.31 -24.57
CA ALA A 75 22.21 -0.74 -25.53
C ALA A 75 23.45 -1.31 -26.22
N ASP A 76 24.37 -0.43 -26.66
CA ASP A 76 25.61 -0.82 -27.32
C ASP A 76 26.53 -1.60 -26.38
N GLN A 77 26.65 -1.15 -25.12
CA GLN A 77 27.46 -1.82 -24.11
C GLN A 77 26.83 -3.12 -23.60
N GLU A 78 25.51 -3.31 -23.70
CA GLU A 78 24.85 -4.55 -23.26
C GLU A 78 25.38 -5.77 -24.01
N ALA A 79 25.76 -5.60 -25.29
CA ALA A 79 26.39 -6.65 -26.09
C ALA A 79 27.80 -7.06 -25.60
N ASP A 80 28.51 -6.14 -24.94
CA ASP A 80 29.87 -6.36 -24.40
C ASP A 80 29.87 -6.85 -22.95
N LEU A 81 28.73 -6.76 -22.27
CA LEU A 81 28.56 -7.38 -20.96
C LEU A 81 28.44 -8.91 -21.14
N PRO A 82 28.87 -9.72 -20.16
CA PRO A 82 28.64 -11.17 -20.20
C PRO A 82 27.15 -11.42 -20.43
N GLY A 83 26.80 -12.09 -21.55
CA GLY A 83 25.42 -12.16 -22.04
C GLY A 83 24.42 -12.72 -21.02
N ASN A 84 23.13 -12.42 -21.14
CA ASN A 84 22.08 -12.83 -20.19
C ASN A 84 21.70 -14.32 -20.33
N GLY A 85 22.67 -15.22 -20.15
CA GLY A 85 22.44 -16.65 -20.16
C GLY A 85 22.86 -17.29 -18.83
N ALA A 86 22.21 -18.40 -18.48
CA ALA A 86 22.56 -19.25 -17.34
C ALA A 86 24.04 -19.73 -17.33
N ASP A 87 24.74 -19.56 -18.45
CA ASP A 87 26.15 -19.93 -18.64
C ASP A 87 27.15 -18.82 -18.21
N VAL A 88 26.68 -17.64 -17.77
CA VAL A 88 27.58 -16.61 -17.22
C VAL A 88 28.20 -17.11 -15.93
N SER A 89 29.52 -17.15 -15.88
CA SER A 89 30.21 -17.58 -14.68
C SER A 89 29.90 -16.61 -13.52
N PRO A 90 29.67 -17.10 -12.29
CA PRO A 90 29.57 -16.25 -11.12
C PRO A 90 30.76 -15.28 -10.98
N GLU A 91 31.94 -15.67 -11.47
CA GLU A 91 33.12 -14.80 -11.56
C GLU A 91 32.92 -13.62 -12.51
N ASP A 92 32.20 -13.76 -13.63
CA ASP A 92 31.94 -12.67 -14.56
C ASP A 92 30.84 -11.73 -14.06
N LEU A 93 29.88 -12.23 -13.29
CA LEU A 93 28.91 -11.39 -12.55
C LEU A 93 29.55 -10.69 -11.35
N VAL A 94 30.47 -11.35 -10.64
CA VAL A 94 31.30 -10.72 -9.60
C VAL A 94 32.25 -9.71 -10.24
N LYS A 95 32.81 -10.00 -11.42
CA LYS A 95 33.53 -9.01 -12.21
C LYS A 95 32.60 -7.90 -12.67
N LEU A 96 31.32 -8.13 -12.94
CA LEU A 96 30.36 -7.07 -13.27
C LEU A 96 30.07 -6.20 -12.03
N LEU A 97 29.95 -6.80 -10.85
CA LEU A 97 29.89 -6.12 -9.55
C LEU A 97 31.20 -5.39 -9.19
N ALA A 98 32.34 -5.90 -9.67
CA ALA A 98 33.67 -5.36 -9.40
C ALA A 98 34.17 -4.38 -10.48
N THR A 99 33.70 -4.49 -11.73
CA THR A 99 33.86 -3.53 -12.84
C THR A 99 32.80 -2.45 -12.78
N SER A 100 31.62 -2.76 -12.24
CA SER A 100 30.83 -1.84 -11.44
C SER A 100 31.52 -1.56 -10.10
N GLN A 101 32.81 -1.22 -10.11
CA GLN A 101 33.20 -0.12 -9.24
C GLN A 101 32.13 0.94 -9.47
N LEU A 102 31.22 1.08 -8.51
CA LEU A 102 30.04 1.93 -8.65
C LEU A 102 30.43 3.38 -8.97
N LEU A 103 31.73 3.71 -8.95
CA LEU A 103 32.34 4.82 -9.67
C LEU A 103 33.75 4.45 -10.18
N SER A 104 34.04 4.77 -11.44
CA SER A 104 35.42 5.13 -11.83
C SER A 104 35.94 6.25 -10.92
N PRO A 105 37.24 6.31 -10.57
CA PRO A 105 37.84 7.49 -9.93
C PRO A 105 37.62 8.81 -10.70
N SER A 106 37.30 8.74 -11.99
CA SER A 106 36.95 9.90 -12.84
C SER A 106 35.45 10.23 -12.86
N GLN A 107 34.59 9.39 -12.28
CA GLN A 107 33.14 9.61 -12.14
C GLN A 107 32.82 10.04 -10.70
N LEU A 108 33.47 11.11 -10.24
CA LEU A 108 33.39 11.58 -8.85
C LEU A 108 31.99 12.02 -8.38
N ASP A 109 31.02 12.11 -9.30
CA ASP A 109 29.72 12.73 -9.04
C ASP A 109 28.49 11.81 -9.27
N ALA A 110 28.66 10.56 -9.73
CA ALA A 110 27.52 9.69 -9.99
C ALA A 110 27.06 8.95 -8.70
N GLN A 111 25.82 9.22 -8.29
CA GLN A 111 25.20 8.62 -7.11
C GLN A 111 23.79 8.20 -7.49
N LEU A 112 23.61 6.93 -7.87
CA LEU A 112 22.28 6.34 -7.97
C LEU A 112 22.22 5.14 -7.06
N LEU A 113 21.47 5.34 -6.00
CA LEU A 113 21.00 4.27 -5.15
C LEU A 113 19.61 3.92 -5.66
N LEU A 114 19.48 2.77 -6.32
CA LEU A 114 18.19 2.12 -6.47
C LEU A 114 17.71 1.73 -5.07
N ARG A 115 16.97 2.63 -4.43
CA ARG A 115 16.22 2.31 -3.23
C ARG A 115 14.82 1.93 -3.65
N PRO A 116 14.38 0.66 -3.50
CA PRO A 116 12.97 0.37 -3.49
C PRO A 116 12.39 1.05 -2.25
N LEU A 117 11.78 2.22 -2.41
CA LEU A 117 10.76 2.64 -1.47
C LEU A 117 9.55 1.77 -1.76
N HIS A 118 9.43 0.70 -0.98
CA HIS A 118 8.11 0.18 -0.72
C HIS A 118 7.34 1.31 -0.04
N PHE A 119 6.45 1.99 -0.75
CA PHE A 119 5.39 2.74 -0.08
C PHE A 119 4.37 1.72 0.46
N HIS A 120 4.77 0.98 1.49
CA HIS A 120 3.83 0.43 2.44
C HIS A 120 3.83 1.33 3.66
N ARG A 121 2.98 2.36 3.61
CA ARG A 121 2.09 2.75 4.72
C ARG A 121 1.36 4.03 4.34
N GLY A 122 0.28 3.78 3.62
CA GLY A 122 -0.79 4.73 3.42
C GLY A 122 -1.86 4.01 2.64
N ARG A 123 -2.60 3.09 3.29
CA ARG A 123 -4.01 2.95 2.92
C ARG A 123 -4.58 4.36 3.10
N SER A 124 -4.57 5.15 2.03
CA SER A 124 -5.60 6.16 1.87
C SER A 124 -6.89 5.38 2.12
N VAL A 125 -7.60 5.74 3.17
CA VAL A 125 -8.90 5.16 3.54
C VAL A 125 -9.92 5.36 2.39
N ALA A 126 -9.54 6.07 1.33
CA ALA A 126 -10.27 6.18 0.07
C ALA A 126 -9.36 5.84 -1.13
N GLY A 127 -9.44 4.60 -1.62
CA GLY A 127 -9.19 4.24 -3.01
C GLY A 127 -7.73 4.06 -3.44
N GLY A 128 -7.40 2.82 -3.82
CA GLY A 128 -6.45 2.49 -4.90
C GLY A 128 -5.15 3.28 -4.95
N GLY A 129 -4.36 3.25 -3.87
CA GLY A 129 -2.96 3.65 -3.97
C GLY A 129 -2.25 2.63 -4.84
N ASP A 130 -1.82 3.07 -6.03
CA ASP A 130 -0.96 2.31 -6.93
C ASP A 130 0.26 1.85 -6.10
N GLN A 131 0.45 0.53 -5.96
CA GLN A 131 1.67 -0.02 -5.35
C GLN A 131 2.79 0.03 -6.39
N THR A 132 3.03 1.21 -6.93
CA THR A 132 4.23 1.49 -7.67
C THR A 132 5.39 1.37 -6.69
N ILE A 133 6.31 0.44 -6.96
CA ILE A 133 7.64 0.46 -6.37
C ILE A 133 8.20 1.85 -6.69
N HIS A 134 8.24 2.74 -5.69
CA HIS A 134 8.83 4.04 -5.89
C HIS A 134 10.33 3.86 -5.78
N TRP A 135 11.03 4.11 -6.86
CA TRP A 135 12.47 4.19 -6.85
C TRP A 135 12.85 5.60 -6.41
N ASP A 136 13.28 5.76 -5.16
CA ASP A 136 13.85 7.05 -4.76
C ASP A 136 15.25 7.13 -5.36
N LEU A 137 15.41 8.02 -6.34
CA LEU A 137 16.71 8.45 -6.84
C LEU A 137 17.40 9.25 -5.75
N LEU A 138 18.30 8.61 -5.01
CA LEU A 138 19.06 9.26 -3.94
C LEU A 138 20.46 9.64 -4.45
N GLY A 139 20.60 10.89 -4.88
CA GLY A 139 21.88 11.48 -5.29
C GLY A 139 21.74 12.46 -6.46
N ALA A 140 22.79 13.24 -6.73
CA ALA A 140 22.87 14.03 -7.97
C ALA A 140 22.80 13.05 -9.15
N ALA A 141 21.92 13.35 -10.11
CA ALA A 141 21.62 12.48 -11.22
C ALA A 141 22.95 12.01 -11.87
N PRO A 142 23.10 10.71 -12.19
CA PRO A 142 24.12 10.36 -13.17
C PRO A 142 23.92 11.22 -14.43
N ASP A 143 24.92 11.27 -15.30
CA ASP A 143 24.67 11.78 -16.66
C ASP A 143 23.46 11.03 -17.28
N HIS A 144 23.18 9.77 -16.86
CA HIS A 144 21.93 9.07 -17.16
C HIS A 144 21.53 7.88 -16.26
N PRO A 145 20.24 7.68 -15.89
CA PRO A 145 19.79 6.53 -15.10
C PRO A 145 20.04 5.17 -15.75
N THR A 146 20.01 5.05 -17.07
CA THR A 146 20.10 3.72 -17.73
C THR A 146 21.52 3.15 -17.85
N THR A 147 22.54 3.93 -17.51
CA THR A 147 23.93 3.44 -17.43
C THR A 147 24.29 2.98 -16.01
N ASP A 148 23.34 3.09 -15.07
CA ASP A 148 23.55 2.71 -13.68
C ASP A 148 23.73 1.18 -13.52
N PRO A 149 24.79 0.72 -12.84
CA PRO A 149 25.02 -0.71 -12.61
C PRO A 149 23.89 -1.42 -11.86
N ALA A 150 23.20 -0.76 -10.93
CA ALA A 150 22.08 -1.33 -10.21
C ALA A 150 20.88 -1.57 -11.15
N ILE A 151 20.61 -0.65 -12.08
CA ILE A 151 19.58 -0.83 -13.13
C ILE A 151 19.95 -2.00 -14.05
N ARG A 152 21.22 -2.12 -14.43
CA ARG A 152 21.69 -3.25 -15.25
C ARG A 152 21.56 -4.60 -14.52
N LEU A 153 21.88 -4.66 -13.22
CA LEU A 153 21.67 -5.86 -12.41
C LEU A 153 20.19 -6.20 -12.25
N PHE A 154 19.34 -5.20 -12.03
CA PHE A 154 17.90 -5.38 -11.96
C PHE A 154 17.32 -5.95 -13.26
N LYS A 155 17.70 -5.41 -14.43
CA LYS A 155 17.23 -5.91 -15.75
C LYS A 155 17.66 -7.34 -16.06
N ARG A 156 18.74 -7.84 -15.45
CA ARG A 156 19.13 -9.26 -15.56
C ARG A 156 18.18 -10.21 -14.80
N GLY A 157 17.33 -9.68 -13.93
CA GLY A 157 16.39 -10.45 -13.15
C GLY A 157 17.09 -11.57 -12.36
N ARG A 158 16.55 -12.79 -12.43
CA ARG A 158 17.00 -13.92 -11.61
C ARG A 158 18.47 -14.31 -11.82
N GLU A 159 19.06 -13.98 -12.96
CA GLU A 159 20.47 -14.28 -13.24
C GLU A 159 21.44 -13.46 -12.38
N ALA A 160 21.03 -12.30 -11.88
CA ALA A 160 21.85 -11.48 -10.99
C ALA A 160 21.91 -12.01 -9.55
N ILE A 161 20.97 -12.88 -9.15
CA ILE A 161 20.78 -13.29 -7.75
C ILE A 161 22.04 -13.91 -7.12
N PRO A 162 22.79 -14.85 -7.77
CA PRO A 162 24.02 -15.39 -7.18
C PRO A 162 25.06 -14.31 -6.84
N ALA A 163 25.15 -13.28 -7.68
CA ALA A 163 26.09 -12.18 -7.51
C ALA A 163 25.64 -11.25 -6.36
N LEU A 164 24.35 -10.95 -6.28
CA LEU A 164 23.75 -10.17 -5.19
C LEU A 164 23.93 -10.88 -3.84
N LEU A 165 23.71 -12.20 -3.78
CA LEU A 165 23.95 -13.01 -2.57
C LEU A 165 25.42 -13.06 -2.16
N ALA A 166 26.36 -12.93 -3.09
CA ALA A 166 27.78 -12.80 -2.77
C ALA A 166 28.13 -11.41 -2.20
N ALA A 167 27.41 -10.37 -2.61
CA ALA A 167 27.61 -8.99 -2.17
C ALA A 167 26.84 -8.60 -0.89
N ILE A 168 25.86 -9.41 -0.46
CA ILE A 168 24.95 -9.10 0.66
C ILE A 168 25.62 -9.01 2.03
N ASP A 169 26.85 -9.52 2.15
CA ASP A 169 27.68 -9.41 3.36
C ASP A 169 28.71 -8.26 3.27
N ASP A 170 28.86 -7.62 2.11
CA ASP A 170 29.84 -6.55 1.91
C ASP A 170 29.36 -5.23 2.54
N ARG A 171 29.86 -4.97 3.75
CA ARG A 171 29.57 -3.74 4.51
C ARG A 171 30.44 -2.55 4.10
N THR A 172 31.21 -2.65 3.02
CA THR A 172 31.99 -1.51 2.53
C THR A 172 31.04 -0.38 2.17
N ALA A 173 31.31 0.82 2.70
CA ALA A 173 30.54 2.00 2.37
C ALA A 173 30.65 2.26 0.87
N THR A 174 29.50 2.53 0.25
CA THR A 174 29.47 3.19 -1.04
C THR A 174 29.95 4.64 -0.86
N ARG A 175 30.37 5.28 -1.95
CA ARG A 175 30.71 6.71 -1.95
C ARG A 175 29.47 7.61 -2.03
N ALA A 176 28.26 7.03 -2.06
CA ALA A 176 27.00 7.74 -2.18
C ALA A 176 26.40 8.00 -0.78
N GLY A 177 26.08 9.26 -0.52
CA GLY A 177 25.45 9.69 0.72
C GLY A 177 23.96 9.98 0.52
N PHE A 178 23.10 9.34 1.29
CA PHE A 178 21.69 9.70 1.35
C PHE A 178 21.51 10.92 2.26
N GLN A 179 21.17 12.07 1.67
CA GLN A 179 20.71 13.23 2.43
C GLN A 179 19.18 13.24 2.40
N GLN A 180 18.56 12.97 3.56
CA GLN A 180 17.12 13.09 3.70
C GLN A 180 16.73 14.53 3.36
N SER A 181 15.94 14.74 2.31
CA SER A 181 15.42 16.07 1.97
C SER A 181 14.75 16.63 3.22
N GLN A 182 15.24 17.77 3.74
CA GLN A 182 14.82 18.42 5.00
C GLN A 182 15.55 18.01 6.30
N SER A 183 16.56 17.15 6.29
CA SER A 183 17.35 16.82 7.48
C SER A 183 18.64 17.66 7.59
N THR A 184 18.91 18.21 8.77
CA THR A 184 20.20 18.81 9.13
C THR A 184 21.26 17.77 9.50
N ARG A 185 20.90 16.47 9.49
CA ARG A 185 21.84 15.39 9.80
C ARG A 185 22.77 15.14 8.63
N ALA A 186 23.97 14.65 8.94
CA ALA A 186 24.93 14.19 7.94
C ALA A 186 24.29 13.14 7.03
N SER A 187 24.71 13.12 5.77
CA SER A 187 24.31 12.12 4.79
C SER A 187 24.67 10.71 5.30
N VAL A 188 23.71 9.79 5.21
CA VAL A 188 23.95 8.38 5.56
C VAL A 188 24.59 7.72 4.35
N LEU A 189 25.84 7.27 4.47
CA LEU A 189 26.49 6.51 3.40
C LEU A 189 25.81 5.15 3.28
N CYS A 190 25.27 4.85 2.10
CA CYS A 190 24.75 3.52 1.81
C CYS A 190 25.90 2.52 1.73
N ARG A 191 25.69 1.24 2.07
CA ARG A 191 26.71 0.18 1.95
C ARG A 191 26.38 -0.72 0.76
N ARG A 192 27.37 -1.45 0.25
CA ARG A 192 27.14 -2.40 -0.86
C ARG A 192 26.09 -3.44 -0.54
N CYS A 193 26.07 -3.92 0.69
CA CYS A 193 25.07 -4.86 1.15
C CYS A 193 23.64 -4.31 1.17
N ASP A 194 23.44 -3.02 1.42
CA ASP A 194 22.12 -2.37 1.31
C ASP A 194 21.62 -2.40 -0.13
N LEU A 195 22.48 -2.05 -1.08
CA LEU A 195 22.19 -2.09 -2.51
C LEU A 195 21.90 -3.52 -2.98
N ALA A 196 22.73 -4.48 -2.57
CA ALA A 196 22.55 -5.88 -2.95
C ALA A 196 21.19 -6.42 -2.48
N MET A 197 20.82 -6.15 -1.22
CA MET A 197 19.52 -6.54 -0.68
C MET A 197 18.37 -5.83 -1.42
N ALA A 198 18.46 -4.51 -1.60
CA ALA A 198 17.45 -3.73 -2.31
C ALA A 198 17.18 -4.25 -3.74
N ILE A 199 18.22 -4.52 -4.52
CA ILE A 199 18.09 -5.05 -5.88
C ILE A 199 17.53 -6.48 -5.84
N LEU A 200 17.96 -7.30 -4.88
CA LEU A 200 17.46 -8.66 -4.70
C LEU A 200 15.95 -8.65 -4.41
N GLU A 201 15.49 -7.84 -3.45
CA GLU A 201 14.08 -7.71 -3.09
C GLU A 201 13.26 -7.19 -4.27
N ALA A 202 13.80 -6.24 -5.06
CA ALA A 202 13.11 -5.73 -6.24
C ALA A 202 12.97 -6.76 -7.38
N ILE A 203 14.03 -7.51 -7.69
CA ILE A 203 14.00 -8.58 -8.70
C ILE A 203 12.99 -9.66 -8.30
N THR A 204 12.98 -10.03 -7.03
CA THR A 204 12.21 -11.17 -6.53
C THR A 204 10.80 -10.79 -6.08
N ARG A 205 10.55 -9.50 -5.86
CA ARG A 205 9.40 -8.95 -5.12
C ARG A 205 9.17 -9.72 -3.81
N CYS A 206 10.27 -10.03 -3.13
CA CYS A 206 10.29 -10.75 -1.87
C CYS A 206 10.94 -9.88 -0.81
N ASP A 207 10.38 -9.85 0.39
CA ASP A 207 10.98 -9.13 1.52
C ASP A 207 11.76 -10.13 2.38
N PHE A 208 13.08 -9.99 2.50
CA PHE A 208 13.93 -10.94 3.25
C PHE A 208 14.18 -10.54 4.70
N TYR A 209 13.85 -9.30 5.07
CA TYR A 209 13.92 -8.82 6.44
C TYR A 209 12.79 -7.87 6.76
N GLU A 210 12.53 -7.68 8.06
CA GLU A 210 11.55 -6.71 8.50
C GLU A 210 12.24 -5.36 8.77
N SER A 211 11.96 -4.35 7.94
CA SER A 211 12.44 -2.98 8.19
C SER A 211 11.64 -2.33 9.33
N ARG A 212 12.00 -2.62 10.59
CA ARG A 212 11.38 -2.02 11.78
C ARG A 212 12.19 -0.84 12.31
N HIS A 213 11.81 0.39 11.98
CA HIS A 213 12.13 1.51 12.87
C HIS A 213 10.94 1.79 13.81
N PRO A 214 11.16 2.00 15.13
CA PRO A 214 10.09 2.27 16.12
C PRO A 214 9.18 3.47 15.84
N ASN A 215 9.55 4.34 14.91
CA ASN A 215 8.81 5.55 14.53
C ASN A 215 8.19 5.44 13.12
N GLY A 216 8.19 4.25 12.52
CA GLY A 216 7.68 4.03 11.16
C GLY A 216 8.60 4.55 10.05
N MET A 217 9.82 4.99 10.36
CA MET A 217 10.84 5.21 9.34
C MET A 217 11.44 3.88 8.88
N TRP A 218 12.04 3.89 7.70
CA TRP A 218 12.71 2.71 7.16
C TRP A 218 14.13 2.62 7.68
N GLU A 219 14.57 1.42 8.04
CA GLU A 219 15.95 1.15 8.45
C GLU A 219 16.71 0.49 7.29
N TRP A 220 17.90 1.00 6.99
CA TRP A 220 18.79 0.38 6.03
C TRP A 220 19.20 -1.01 6.52
N TYR A 221 19.23 -2.01 5.64
CA TYR A 221 19.64 -3.39 5.95
C TYR A 221 20.98 -3.46 6.73
N ALA A 222 21.92 -2.58 6.39
CA ALA A 222 23.21 -2.40 7.03
C ALA A 222 23.15 -1.98 8.51
N ASN A 223 22.04 -1.41 8.95
CA ASN A 223 21.83 -0.94 10.32
C ASN A 223 21.14 -1.98 11.22
N LEU A 224 20.55 -3.02 10.63
CA LEU A 224 20.02 -4.15 11.39
C LEU A 224 21.07 -4.72 12.36
N GLU A 225 20.59 -5.22 13.49
CA GLU A 225 21.43 -5.92 14.44
C GLU A 225 22.12 -7.11 13.76
N PRO A 226 23.38 -7.43 14.12
CA PRO A 226 24.13 -8.49 13.45
C PRO A 226 23.41 -9.84 13.36
N GLY A 227 22.60 -10.19 14.37
CA GLY A 227 21.79 -11.41 14.37
C GLY A 227 20.64 -11.37 13.37
N GLU A 228 19.90 -10.26 13.31
CA GLU A 228 18.80 -10.06 12.36
C GLU A 228 19.31 -10.02 10.92
N ARG A 229 20.42 -9.31 10.70
CA ARG A 229 21.10 -9.27 9.41
C ARG A 229 21.53 -10.67 8.97
N GLY A 230 22.18 -11.42 9.87
CA GLY A 230 22.60 -12.80 9.59
C GLY A 230 21.41 -13.70 9.23
N ALA A 231 20.29 -13.57 9.94
CA ALA A 231 19.07 -14.33 9.64
C ALA A 231 18.51 -13.99 8.24
N ALA A 232 18.51 -12.71 7.85
CA ALA A 232 18.06 -12.28 6.53
C ALA A 232 18.94 -12.82 5.40
N VAL A 233 20.27 -12.82 5.57
CA VAL A 233 21.21 -13.43 4.60
C VAL A 233 20.95 -14.91 4.43
N GLU A 234 20.86 -15.64 5.53
CA GLU A 234 20.65 -17.08 5.49
C GLU A 234 19.28 -17.43 4.88
N LEU A 235 18.25 -16.65 5.18
CA LEU A 235 16.93 -16.80 4.55
C LEU A 235 16.99 -16.56 3.04
N ALA A 236 17.68 -15.50 2.59
CA ALA A 236 17.84 -15.20 1.17
C ALA A 236 18.63 -16.30 0.42
N ARG A 237 19.69 -16.82 1.05
CA ARG A 237 20.47 -17.94 0.51
C ARG A 237 19.65 -19.22 0.42
N GLN A 238 18.91 -19.55 1.48
CA GLN A 238 18.06 -20.73 1.53
C GLN A 238 16.94 -20.64 0.49
N TRP A 239 16.28 -19.47 0.41
CA TRP A 239 15.27 -19.19 -0.59
C TRP A 239 15.80 -19.45 -2.00
N TRP A 240 16.96 -18.89 -2.36
CA TRP A 240 17.51 -19.12 -3.69
C TRP A 240 17.88 -20.58 -3.94
N ALA A 241 18.49 -21.25 -2.95
CA ALA A 241 18.86 -22.65 -3.06
C ALA A 241 17.66 -23.57 -3.31
N GLU A 242 16.52 -23.28 -2.67
CA GLU A 242 15.31 -24.11 -2.76
C GLU A 242 14.39 -23.71 -3.92
N THR A 243 14.42 -22.45 -4.37
CA THR A 243 13.40 -21.91 -5.29
C THR A 243 13.94 -21.47 -6.65
N ARG A 244 15.25 -21.56 -6.92
CA ARG A 244 15.83 -21.07 -8.18
C ARG A 244 15.23 -21.66 -9.46
N GLU A 245 14.70 -22.88 -9.40
CA GLU A 245 14.04 -23.56 -10.53
C GLU A 245 12.50 -23.44 -10.51
N MET A 246 11.92 -22.81 -9.48
CA MET A 246 10.48 -22.58 -9.35
C MET A 246 10.04 -21.37 -10.15
N ASP A 247 8.77 -21.34 -10.57
CA ASP A 247 8.16 -20.10 -11.05
C ASP A 247 8.19 -19.03 -9.96
N GLU A 248 8.13 -17.76 -10.37
CA GLU A 248 8.28 -16.62 -9.45
C GLU A 248 7.22 -16.60 -8.35
N MET A 249 5.99 -17.03 -8.66
CA MET A 249 4.89 -17.02 -7.69
C MET A 249 5.03 -18.15 -6.67
N ASP A 250 5.51 -19.32 -7.08
CA ASP A 250 5.83 -20.44 -6.18
C ASP A 250 7.06 -20.13 -5.32
N ALA A 251 8.09 -19.52 -5.90
CA ALA A 251 9.26 -19.03 -5.16
C ALA A 251 8.87 -17.99 -4.09
N ARG A 252 7.97 -17.05 -4.42
CA ARG A 252 7.44 -16.08 -3.45
C ARG A 252 6.58 -16.75 -2.38
N SER A 253 5.73 -17.69 -2.77
CA SER A 253 4.89 -18.47 -1.83
C SER A 253 5.73 -19.25 -0.82
N TRP A 254 6.85 -19.83 -1.25
CA TRP A 254 7.78 -20.52 -0.36
C TRP A 254 8.26 -19.59 0.77
N LEU A 255 8.54 -18.32 0.46
CA LEU A 255 9.04 -17.35 1.44
C LEU A 255 7.95 -16.92 2.40
N ILE A 256 6.76 -16.60 1.87
CA ILE A 256 5.58 -16.21 2.65
C ILE A 256 5.33 -17.22 3.78
N GLU A 257 5.37 -18.52 3.51
CA GLU A 257 5.12 -19.58 4.51
C GLU A 257 6.13 -19.63 5.66
N ARG A 258 7.28 -18.96 5.54
CA ARG A 258 8.43 -19.10 6.46
C ARG A 258 8.73 -17.84 7.27
N ILE A 259 8.01 -16.76 7.01
CA ILE A 259 8.22 -15.47 7.67
C ILE A 259 6.99 -15.03 8.47
N PRO A 260 7.14 -14.04 9.39
CA PRO A 260 6.01 -13.47 10.10
C PRO A 260 5.02 -12.76 9.17
N TYR A 261 3.76 -12.68 9.57
CA TYR A 261 2.71 -12.00 8.80
C TYR A 261 3.05 -10.54 8.51
N GLU A 262 3.64 -9.84 9.48
CA GLU A 262 4.00 -8.43 9.35
C GLU A 262 4.95 -8.16 8.17
N GLN A 263 5.80 -9.13 7.84
CA GLN A 263 6.69 -9.13 6.68
C GLN A 263 6.02 -9.74 5.43
N ALA A 264 5.19 -10.78 5.59
CA ALA A 264 4.49 -11.42 4.47
C ALA A 264 3.41 -10.53 3.82
N ASN A 265 2.85 -9.59 4.56
CA ASN A 265 1.70 -8.79 4.14
C ASN A 265 1.94 -8.03 2.82
N SER A 266 3.14 -7.47 2.62
CA SER A 266 3.51 -6.78 1.38
C SER A 266 3.52 -7.71 0.17
N MET A 267 4.10 -8.90 0.33
CA MET A 267 4.14 -9.92 -0.72
C MET A 267 2.76 -10.49 -1.03
N LEU A 268 1.86 -10.54 -0.04
CA LEU A 268 0.47 -10.93 -0.23
C LEU A 268 -0.28 -9.91 -1.08
N ASP A 269 -0.06 -8.61 -0.85
CA ASP A 269 -0.63 -7.56 -1.68
C ASP A 269 -0.15 -7.68 -3.14
N VAL A 270 1.14 -7.99 -3.37
CA VAL A 270 1.66 -8.26 -4.73
C VAL A 270 0.93 -9.43 -5.39
N LEU A 271 0.70 -10.54 -4.67
CA LEU A 271 -0.06 -11.68 -5.21
C LEU A 271 -1.50 -11.28 -5.58
N ILE A 272 -2.17 -10.46 -4.75
CA ILE A 272 -3.53 -9.98 -5.03
C ILE A 272 -3.54 -9.10 -6.29
N ASN A 273 -2.59 -8.17 -6.39
CA ASN A 273 -2.49 -7.24 -7.53
C ASN A 273 -2.14 -7.95 -8.85
N ASP A 274 -1.33 -9.02 -8.77
CA ASP A 274 -1.01 -9.90 -9.91
C ASP A 274 -2.16 -10.88 -10.25
N GLY A 275 -3.33 -10.75 -9.59
CA GLY A 275 -4.53 -11.57 -9.82
C GLY A 275 -4.45 -12.98 -9.23
N GLN A 276 -3.46 -13.28 -8.39
CA GLN A 276 -3.24 -14.59 -7.75
C GLN A 276 -4.05 -14.74 -6.46
N ASN A 277 -5.33 -14.33 -6.47
CA ASN A 277 -6.20 -14.28 -5.29
C ASN A 277 -6.27 -15.62 -4.55
N ASP A 278 -6.43 -16.74 -5.26
CA ASP A 278 -6.49 -18.08 -4.64
C ASP A 278 -5.21 -18.43 -3.87
N ARG A 279 -4.03 -18.02 -4.37
CA ARG A 279 -2.75 -18.23 -3.68
C ARG A 279 -2.65 -17.33 -2.45
N ALA A 280 -2.97 -16.04 -2.60
CA ALA A 280 -2.97 -15.09 -1.49
C ALA A 280 -3.93 -15.51 -0.36
N MET A 281 -5.14 -15.94 -0.69
CA MET A 281 -6.14 -16.41 0.29
C MET A 281 -5.65 -17.64 1.07
N ARG A 282 -4.97 -18.60 0.42
CA ARG A 282 -4.40 -19.76 1.12
C ARG A 282 -3.39 -19.34 2.19
N HIS A 283 -2.50 -18.42 1.84
CA HIS A 283 -1.51 -17.89 2.78
C HIS A 283 -2.14 -17.05 3.88
N LEU A 284 -3.05 -16.14 3.55
CA LEU A 284 -3.78 -15.34 4.53
C LEU A 284 -4.54 -16.20 5.54
N ARG A 285 -5.16 -17.31 5.11
CA ARG A 285 -5.81 -18.27 6.02
C ARG A 285 -4.82 -18.88 7.01
N SER A 286 -3.58 -19.14 6.60
CA SER A 286 -2.54 -19.67 7.50
C SER A 286 -2.11 -18.65 8.56
N PHE A 287 -2.25 -17.36 8.28
CA PHE A 287 -1.97 -16.26 9.21
C PHE A 287 -3.18 -15.80 10.04
N LEU A 288 -4.39 -16.19 9.65
CA LEU A 288 -5.64 -15.70 10.26
C LEU A 288 -5.65 -15.85 11.78
N ILE A 289 -5.07 -16.94 12.30
CA ILE A 289 -4.96 -17.19 13.74
C ILE A 289 -3.49 -17.23 14.14
N ARG A 290 -3.10 -16.28 15.01
CA ARG A 290 -1.76 -16.19 15.60
C ARG A 290 -1.54 -17.38 16.54
N LYS A 291 -0.27 -17.65 16.86
CA LYS A 291 0.12 -18.76 17.76
C LYS A 291 -0.48 -18.66 19.17
N ASP A 292 -0.85 -17.47 19.62
CA ASP A 292 -1.51 -17.22 20.91
C ASP A 292 -3.05 -17.38 20.85
N GLY A 293 -3.60 -17.77 19.69
CA GLY A 293 -5.03 -17.95 19.47
C GLY A 293 -5.80 -16.65 19.19
N THR A 294 -5.11 -15.52 19.08
CA THR A 294 -5.73 -14.25 18.65
C THR A 294 -5.85 -14.18 17.13
N MET A 295 -6.86 -13.46 16.64
CA MET A 295 -7.06 -13.28 15.21
C MET A 295 -6.15 -12.17 14.69
N GLU A 296 -5.48 -12.42 13.56
CA GLU A 296 -4.76 -11.38 12.84
C GLU A 296 -5.76 -10.54 12.02
N VAL A 297 -6.17 -9.41 12.60
CA VAL A 297 -7.23 -8.53 12.05
C VAL A 297 -6.89 -8.03 10.65
N SER A 298 -5.62 -7.77 10.37
CA SER A 298 -5.19 -7.34 9.03
C SER A 298 -5.43 -8.44 8.00
N ALA A 299 -5.04 -9.69 8.32
CA ALA A 299 -5.26 -10.83 7.44
C ALA A 299 -6.76 -11.12 7.24
N ALA A 300 -7.52 -11.00 8.32
CA ALA A 300 -8.98 -11.14 8.32
C ALA A 300 -9.67 -10.12 7.40
N ASN A 301 -9.22 -8.85 7.41
CA ASN A 301 -9.75 -7.82 6.53
C ASN A 301 -9.44 -8.12 5.06
N GLN A 302 -8.20 -8.49 4.73
CA GLN A 302 -7.84 -8.84 3.34
C GLN A 302 -8.65 -10.05 2.84
N LEU A 303 -8.81 -11.08 3.69
CA LEU A 303 -9.68 -12.21 3.38
C LEU A 303 -11.14 -11.78 3.13
N GLY A 304 -11.67 -10.89 3.95
CA GLY A 304 -13.01 -10.31 3.77
C GLY A 304 -13.15 -9.53 2.45
N GLU A 305 -12.15 -8.72 2.10
CA GLU A 305 -12.08 -7.97 0.82
C GLU A 305 -12.07 -8.93 -0.39
N LEU A 306 -11.42 -10.08 -0.26
CA LEU A 306 -11.39 -11.15 -1.26
C LEU A 306 -12.63 -12.06 -1.25
N GLY A 307 -13.59 -11.82 -0.35
CA GLY A 307 -14.82 -12.60 -0.24
C GLY A 307 -14.68 -13.96 0.46
N ASP A 308 -13.61 -14.16 1.23
CA ASP A 308 -13.43 -15.37 2.04
C ASP A 308 -14.33 -15.34 3.28
N PRO A 309 -15.13 -16.39 3.54
CA PRO A 309 -15.95 -16.46 4.74
C PRO A 309 -15.18 -16.90 6.00
N ALA A 310 -13.92 -17.36 5.90
CA ALA A 310 -13.17 -17.91 7.03
C ALA A 310 -13.03 -16.95 8.22
N PRO A 311 -12.72 -15.65 8.05
CA PRO A 311 -12.67 -14.72 9.18
C PRO A 311 -14.00 -14.60 9.91
N LEU A 312 -15.11 -14.51 9.16
CA LEU A 312 -16.44 -14.42 9.74
C LEU A 312 -16.81 -15.70 10.49
N ASN A 313 -16.51 -16.87 9.93
CA ASN A 313 -16.75 -18.15 10.60
C ASN A 313 -15.98 -18.23 11.92
N GLU A 314 -14.72 -17.82 11.96
CA GLU A 314 -13.93 -17.83 13.19
C GLU A 314 -14.49 -16.87 14.25
N VAL A 315 -14.86 -15.64 13.87
CA VAL A 315 -15.52 -14.70 14.80
C VAL A 315 -16.81 -15.31 15.34
N MET A 316 -17.64 -15.89 14.47
CA MET A 316 -18.91 -16.51 14.84
C MET A 316 -18.72 -17.71 15.79
N ASP A 317 -17.72 -18.56 15.54
CA ASP A 317 -17.40 -19.70 16.40
C ASP A 317 -16.87 -19.25 17.77
N ARG A 318 -16.13 -18.15 17.84
CA ARG A 318 -15.70 -17.52 19.10
C ARG A 318 -16.88 -16.96 19.88
N VAL A 319 -17.77 -16.23 19.22
CA VAL A 319 -19.00 -15.68 19.83
C VAL A 319 -19.89 -16.81 20.37
N GLN A 320 -20.06 -17.89 19.62
CA GLN A 320 -20.86 -19.05 20.06
C GLN A 320 -20.26 -19.76 21.28
N ARG A 321 -18.93 -19.75 21.43
CA ARG A 321 -18.23 -20.25 22.61
C ARG A 321 -18.27 -19.29 23.80
N GLY A 322 -18.89 -18.12 23.65
CA GLY A 322 -18.95 -17.09 24.69
C GLY A 322 -17.63 -16.36 24.91
N ALA A 323 -16.72 -16.38 23.92
CA ALA A 323 -15.51 -15.57 23.98
C ALA A 323 -15.85 -14.08 23.84
N GLU A 324 -15.09 -13.23 24.51
CA GLU A 324 -15.18 -11.78 24.33
C GLU A 324 -14.80 -11.42 22.89
N THR A 325 -15.64 -10.62 22.24
CA THR A 325 -15.45 -10.17 20.86
C THR A 325 -14.77 -8.81 20.86
N SER A 326 -13.63 -8.70 20.21
CA SER A 326 -12.91 -7.43 20.12
C SER A 326 -13.64 -6.42 19.23
N PRO A 327 -13.34 -5.11 19.37
CA PRO A 327 -13.90 -4.11 18.49
C PRO A 327 -13.66 -4.36 16.99
N ASP A 328 -12.48 -4.89 16.67
CA ASP A 328 -12.09 -5.19 15.28
C ASP A 328 -12.84 -6.40 14.73
N GLU A 329 -13.07 -7.43 15.56
CA GLU A 329 -13.88 -8.60 15.19
C GLU A 329 -15.34 -8.20 14.91
N LEU A 330 -15.91 -7.29 15.71
CA LEU A 330 -17.23 -6.72 15.44
C LEU A 330 -17.25 -5.92 14.13
N ALA A 331 -16.17 -5.18 13.83
CA ALA A 331 -16.05 -4.47 12.57
C ALA A 331 -16.04 -5.42 11.37
N LEU A 332 -15.39 -6.59 11.46
CA LEU A 332 -15.42 -7.62 10.43
C LEU A 332 -16.85 -8.12 10.15
N LEU A 333 -17.61 -8.45 11.21
CA LEU A 333 -19.01 -8.87 11.07
C LEU A 333 -19.85 -7.80 10.38
N VAL A 334 -19.61 -6.54 10.72
CA VAL A 334 -20.32 -5.39 10.13
C VAL A 334 -19.93 -5.14 8.68
N HIS A 335 -18.66 -5.30 8.31
CA HIS A 335 -18.15 -4.98 6.97
C HIS A 335 -18.37 -6.10 5.95
N TYR A 336 -18.32 -7.36 6.38
CA TYR A 336 -18.36 -8.50 5.46
C TYR A 336 -19.52 -9.46 5.74
N GLY A 337 -20.25 -9.30 6.86
CA GLY A 337 -21.32 -10.20 7.26
C GLY A 337 -22.58 -10.15 6.40
N GLY A 338 -23.38 -11.22 6.49
CA GLY A 338 -24.71 -11.35 5.91
C GLY A 338 -25.81 -11.48 6.96
N ALA A 339 -26.89 -12.18 6.62
CA ALA A 339 -28.06 -12.37 7.49
C ALA A 339 -27.69 -13.03 8.83
N ARG A 340 -26.81 -14.03 8.77
CA ARG A 340 -26.37 -14.82 9.92
C ARG A 340 -25.59 -13.95 10.91
N GLU A 341 -24.60 -13.20 10.44
CA GLU A 341 -23.79 -12.31 11.26
C GLU A 341 -24.64 -11.16 11.82
N PHE A 342 -25.58 -10.63 11.02
CA PHE A 342 -26.53 -9.62 11.48
C PHE A 342 -27.38 -10.09 12.65
N ALA A 343 -27.92 -11.32 12.60
CA ALA A 343 -28.73 -11.86 13.69
C ALA A 343 -27.93 -11.96 15.01
N VAL A 344 -26.64 -12.29 14.92
CA VAL A 344 -25.75 -12.32 16.09
C VAL A 344 -25.47 -10.90 16.60
N LEU A 345 -25.14 -9.95 15.72
CA LEU A 345 -24.96 -8.55 16.10
C LEU A 345 -26.21 -7.98 16.76
N GLN A 346 -27.40 -8.28 16.22
CA GLN A 346 -28.68 -7.87 16.80
C GLN A 346 -28.88 -8.45 18.19
N LYS A 347 -28.63 -9.75 18.38
CA LYS A 347 -28.70 -10.39 19.69
C LYS A 347 -27.72 -9.74 20.69
N MET A 348 -26.47 -9.51 20.29
CA MET A 348 -25.47 -8.86 21.14
C MET A 348 -25.89 -7.45 21.56
N MET A 349 -26.46 -6.65 20.64
CA MET A 349 -27.00 -5.32 20.95
C MET A 349 -28.19 -5.38 21.93
N HIS A 350 -29.06 -6.40 21.83
CA HIS A 350 -30.17 -6.59 22.76
C HIS A 350 -29.71 -7.08 24.14
N ASP A 351 -28.78 -8.03 24.20
CA ASP A 351 -28.25 -8.57 25.46
C ASP A 351 -27.50 -7.48 26.23
N ASP A 352 -26.68 -6.69 25.55
CA ASP A 352 -25.95 -5.55 26.13
C ASP A 352 -26.88 -4.50 26.73
N ARG A 353 -28.01 -4.20 26.05
CA ARG A 353 -29.08 -3.32 26.57
C ARG A 353 -29.70 -3.85 27.86
N ALA A 354 -29.84 -5.18 27.99
CA ALA A 354 -30.48 -5.79 29.15
C ALA A 354 -29.59 -5.77 30.41
N VAL A 355 -28.26 -5.76 30.24
CA VAL A 355 -27.30 -5.86 31.36
C VAL A 355 -27.05 -4.52 32.04
N ASP A 356 -26.78 -3.45 31.28
CA ASP A 356 -26.59 -2.11 31.85
C ASP A 356 -26.93 -1.02 30.83
N PRO A 357 -28.11 -0.38 30.95
CA PRO A 357 -28.50 0.75 30.09
C PRO A 357 -27.52 1.93 30.09
N LYS A 358 -26.61 2.01 31.08
CA LYS A 358 -25.64 3.09 31.27
C LYS A 358 -24.19 2.68 31.01
N SER A 359 -23.95 1.42 30.60
CA SER A 359 -22.60 0.91 30.32
C SER A 359 -21.90 1.72 29.23
N ARG A 360 -20.62 2.01 29.46
CA ARG A 360 -19.79 2.85 28.58
C ARG A 360 -19.20 2.11 27.39
N ASN A 361 -19.45 0.81 27.23
CA ASN A 361 -18.91 0.05 26.10
C ASN A 361 -19.95 -0.83 25.40
N PRO A 362 -21.00 -0.23 24.82
CA PRO A 362 -21.98 -1.02 24.13
C PRO A 362 -21.46 -1.44 22.77
N VAL A 363 -21.75 -2.67 22.37
CA VAL A 363 -21.47 -3.23 21.05
C VAL A 363 -21.88 -2.26 19.93
N SER A 364 -22.96 -1.49 20.15
CA SER A 364 -23.43 -0.42 19.26
C SER A 364 -22.41 0.71 19.04
N ARG A 365 -21.56 1.05 20.01
CA ARG A 365 -20.51 2.08 19.86
C ARG A 365 -19.43 1.64 18.89
N VAL A 366 -18.96 0.40 19.04
CA VAL A 366 -17.95 -0.18 18.15
C VAL A 366 -18.52 -0.29 16.74
N ILE A 367 -19.74 -0.81 16.62
CA ILE A 367 -20.48 -0.92 15.37
C ILE A 367 -20.58 0.45 14.67
N LEU A 368 -20.96 1.50 15.39
CA LEU A 368 -21.09 2.84 14.81
C LEU A 368 -19.75 3.42 14.36
N ALA A 369 -18.67 3.11 15.09
CA ALA A 369 -17.32 3.50 14.69
C ALA A 369 -16.87 2.75 13.42
N ALA A 370 -17.12 1.44 13.36
CA ALA A 370 -16.83 0.61 12.17
C ALA A 370 -17.63 1.10 10.94
N LEU A 371 -18.87 1.56 11.15
CA LEU A 371 -19.73 2.06 10.08
C LEU A 371 -19.43 3.47 9.58
N GLY A 372 -18.42 4.16 10.14
CA GLY A 372 -18.10 5.59 9.90
C GLY A 372 -17.78 5.98 8.45
N GLY A 373 -18.74 5.85 7.54
CA GLY A 373 -18.57 6.03 6.10
C GLY A 373 -19.01 4.82 5.25
N SER A 374 -19.20 3.63 5.82
CA SER A 374 -19.41 2.40 5.04
C SER A 374 -20.75 2.41 4.30
N THR A 375 -20.73 1.96 3.05
CA THR A 375 -21.91 1.69 2.22
C THR A 375 -22.30 0.20 2.21
N ASN A 376 -21.77 -0.59 3.15
CA ASN A 376 -22.05 -2.03 3.19
C ASN A 376 -23.55 -2.32 3.39
N ASN A 377 -23.98 -3.49 2.90
CA ASN A 377 -25.28 -4.10 3.06
C ASN A 377 -25.82 -4.09 4.48
N LEU A 378 -24.95 -4.24 5.47
CA LEU A 378 -25.33 -4.22 6.87
C LEU A 378 -25.45 -2.83 7.48
N ALA A 379 -24.97 -1.78 6.80
CA ALA A 379 -24.93 -0.44 7.38
C ALA A 379 -26.34 0.03 7.80
N ILE A 380 -27.31 0.01 6.89
CA ILE A 380 -28.68 0.45 7.20
C ILE A 380 -29.34 -0.37 8.32
N PRO A 381 -29.43 -1.72 8.24
CA PRO A 381 -30.10 -2.49 9.27
C PRO A 381 -29.42 -2.34 10.64
N VAL A 382 -28.08 -2.35 10.68
CA VAL A 382 -27.35 -2.22 11.93
C VAL A 382 -27.48 -0.82 12.55
N LEU A 383 -27.42 0.24 11.73
CA LEU A 383 -27.67 1.61 12.21
C LEU A 383 -29.10 1.76 12.72
N ALA A 384 -30.07 1.15 12.05
CA ALA A 384 -31.48 1.22 12.46
C ALA A 384 -31.70 0.54 13.80
N GLU A 385 -31.13 -0.66 14.03
CA GLU A 385 -31.17 -1.34 15.32
C GLU A 385 -30.47 -0.53 16.42
N ALA A 386 -29.31 0.07 16.12
CA ALA A 386 -28.60 0.93 17.06
C ALA A 386 -29.45 2.13 17.53
N LEU A 387 -30.31 2.69 16.67
CA LEU A 387 -31.23 3.75 17.06
C LEU A 387 -32.17 3.32 18.20
N TYR A 388 -32.58 2.06 18.31
CA TYR A 388 -33.48 1.60 19.40
C TYR A 388 -32.76 1.43 20.75
N THR A 389 -31.43 1.53 20.77
CA THR A 389 -30.63 1.34 21.98
C THR A 389 -30.26 2.64 22.70
N ASP A 390 -30.33 3.80 22.01
CA ASP A 390 -29.77 5.08 22.47
C ASP A 390 -30.81 6.19 22.76
N ASP A 391 -32.02 5.85 23.22
CA ASP A 391 -33.09 6.81 23.53
C ASP A 391 -32.68 7.90 24.55
N GLU A 392 -31.78 7.59 25.48
CA GLU A 392 -31.38 8.52 26.56
C GLU A 392 -30.24 9.50 26.17
N MET A 393 -29.61 9.35 25.00
CA MET A 393 -28.41 10.12 24.64
C MET A 393 -28.65 11.33 23.73
N ILE A 394 -29.88 11.54 23.22
CA ILE A 394 -30.22 12.66 22.33
C ILE A 394 -29.99 14.03 23.01
N ASP A 395 -30.00 14.08 24.34
CA ASP A 395 -29.94 15.31 25.13
C ASP A 395 -28.53 15.69 25.64
N VAL A 396 -27.50 14.86 25.43
CA VAL A 396 -26.13 15.12 25.92
C VAL A 396 -25.26 15.73 24.82
N ARG A 397 -25.12 17.07 24.79
CA ARG A 397 -24.03 17.73 24.04
C ARG A 397 -22.72 17.51 24.78
N VAL A 398 -21.74 16.87 24.15
CA VAL A 398 -20.37 16.78 24.68
C VAL A 398 -19.70 18.14 24.49
N THR A 399 -19.85 19.01 25.48
CA THR A 399 -19.11 20.28 25.54
C THR A 399 -17.72 20.04 26.12
N GLY A 400 -16.71 19.78 25.29
CA GLY A 400 -15.32 19.79 25.75
C GLY A 400 -14.27 19.35 24.72
N GLY A 401 -13.38 20.28 24.33
CA GLY A 401 -12.03 19.99 23.82
C GLY A 401 -11.84 20.07 22.30
N VAL A 402 -10.84 20.85 21.87
CA VAL A 402 -10.49 21.21 20.47
C VAL A 402 -10.13 20.00 19.57
N ALA A 403 -9.90 18.81 20.13
CA ALA A 403 -9.68 17.58 19.37
C ALA A 403 -10.97 16.84 18.97
N ALA A 404 -12.14 17.23 19.51
CA ALA A 404 -13.44 16.62 19.21
C ALA A 404 -14.14 17.24 17.99
N GLN A 405 -13.47 18.13 17.24
CA GLN A 405 -14.09 18.93 16.18
C GLN A 405 -14.16 18.24 14.81
N GLN A 406 -13.52 17.08 14.61
CA GLN A 406 -13.56 16.35 13.33
C GLN A 406 -14.59 15.21 13.27
N ILE A 407 -15.18 14.83 14.41
CA ILE A 407 -16.43 14.07 14.46
C ILE A 407 -17.40 14.98 15.21
N ALA A 408 -18.18 15.77 14.49
CA ALA A 408 -19.14 16.72 15.06
C ALA A 408 -19.87 16.08 16.25
N GLY A 409 -19.73 16.68 17.45
CA GLY A 409 -20.14 16.15 18.75
C GLY A 409 -21.66 16.00 18.95
N GLY A 410 -22.31 15.24 18.08
CA GLY A 410 -23.66 14.72 18.23
C GLY A 410 -23.67 13.42 19.04
N SER A 411 -24.84 13.07 19.55
CA SER A 411 -25.08 11.77 20.17
C SER A 411 -24.87 10.63 19.17
N ARG A 412 -24.75 9.38 19.65
CA ARG A 412 -24.65 8.21 18.77
C ARG A 412 -25.87 8.07 17.84
N ALA A 413 -27.06 8.38 18.38
CA ALA A 413 -28.29 8.43 17.61
C ALA A 413 -28.23 9.49 16.50
N ASP A 414 -27.56 10.62 16.73
CA ASP A 414 -27.36 11.66 15.72
C ASP A 414 -26.49 11.17 14.56
N SER A 415 -25.37 10.50 14.86
CA SER A 415 -24.50 9.90 13.84
C SER A 415 -25.21 8.79 13.05
N ALA A 416 -25.99 7.94 13.71
CA ALA A 416 -26.75 6.88 13.05
C ALA A 416 -27.86 7.45 12.15
N ALA A 417 -28.60 8.44 12.63
CA ALA A 417 -29.67 9.10 11.87
C ALA A 417 -29.13 9.80 10.63
N LEU A 418 -28.03 10.55 10.76
CA LEU A 418 -27.37 11.20 9.64
C LEU A 418 -26.89 10.18 8.59
N HIS A 419 -26.31 9.07 9.04
CA HIS A 419 -25.85 8.01 8.13
C HIS A 419 -27.01 7.33 7.40
N ILE A 420 -28.10 6.99 8.09
CA ILE A 420 -29.29 6.39 7.44
C ILE A 420 -29.87 7.37 6.41
N GLN A 421 -30.03 8.64 6.77
CA GLN A 421 -30.51 9.68 5.85
C GLN A 421 -29.62 9.77 4.59
N ARG A 422 -28.30 9.75 4.76
CA ARG A 422 -27.34 9.77 3.64
C ARG A 422 -27.43 8.52 2.77
N LEU A 423 -27.38 7.33 3.38
CA LEU A 423 -27.34 6.04 2.66
C LEU A 423 -28.66 5.73 1.94
N THR A 424 -29.78 6.14 2.51
CA THR A 424 -31.12 5.93 1.91
C THR A 424 -31.52 7.05 0.95
N GLN A 425 -30.80 8.18 0.95
CA GLN A 425 -31.14 9.42 0.25
C GLN A 425 -32.58 9.91 0.57
N ARG A 426 -33.12 9.54 1.73
CA ARG A 426 -34.47 9.94 2.18
C ARG A 426 -34.38 11.07 3.18
N ASP A 427 -35.16 12.13 2.96
CA ASP A 427 -35.28 13.22 3.91
C ASP A 427 -36.19 12.84 5.09
N PHE A 428 -35.60 12.50 6.22
CA PHE A 428 -36.32 12.27 7.48
C PHE A 428 -36.58 13.59 8.24
N ARG A 429 -36.15 14.71 7.66
CA ARG A 429 -36.02 16.04 8.29
C ARG A 429 -35.18 15.98 9.56
N TYR A 430 -34.18 15.11 9.55
CA TYR A 430 -33.18 15.04 10.59
C TYR A 430 -32.06 16.05 10.25
N ASP A 431 -31.76 16.92 11.22
CA ASP A 431 -30.68 17.92 11.14
C ASP A 431 -29.91 17.93 12.47
N PRO A 432 -28.61 17.58 12.48
CA PRO A 432 -27.82 17.56 13.71
C PRO A 432 -27.68 18.95 14.36
N ALA A 433 -27.87 20.05 13.60
CA ALA A 433 -27.85 21.41 14.14
C ALA A 433 -29.19 21.85 14.76
N ALA A 434 -30.28 21.11 14.52
CA ALA A 434 -31.61 21.48 14.98
C ALA A 434 -31.81 21.28 16.50
N PRO A 435 -32.84 21.91 17.11
CA PRO A 435 -33.24 21.67 18.49
C PRO A 435 -33.53 20.19 18.80
N ALA A 436 -33.38 19.78 20.07
CA ALA A 436 -33.46 18.38 20.48
C ALA A 436 -34.80 17.71 20.15
N ASP A 437 -35.92 18.44 20.25
CA ASP A 437 -37.26 17.94 19.90
C ASP A 437 -37.40 17.69 18.39
N VAL A 438 -36.75 18.51 17.56
CA VAL A 438 -36.70 18.32 16.10
C VAL A 438 -35.84 17.11 15.76
N ARG A 439 -34.66 16.96 16.40
CA ARG A 439 -33.80 15.78 16.22
C ARG A 439 -34.53 14.49 16.61
N ARG A 440 -35.21 14.48 17.75
CA ARG A 440 -36.02 13.35 18.24
C ARG A 440 -37.10 12.94 17.26
N LYS A 441 -37.86 13.89 16.72
CA LYS A 441 -38.86 13.64 15.65
C LYS A 441 -38.23 13.07 14.38
N GLY A 442 -37.03 13.53 14.01
CA GLY A 442 -36.28 12.97 12.88
C GLY A 442 -35.92 11.50 13.11
N ILE A 443 -35.41 11.17 14.30
CA ILE A 443 -35.08 9.79 14.70
C ILE A 443 -36.34 8.91 14.76
N GLU A 444 -37.45 9.41 15.32
CA GLU A 444 -38.74 8.70 15.35
C GLU A 444 -39.23 8.34 13.95
N ARG A 445 -39.14 9.26 12.99
CA ARG A 445 -39.48 8.98 11.59
C ARG A 445 -38.60 7.92 10.96
N ILE A 446 -37.31 7.88 11.30
CA ILE A 446 -36.41 6.82 10.84
C ILE A 446 -36.86 5.47 11.38
N ARG A 447 -37.24 5.39 12.66
CA ARG A 447 -37.76 4.16 13.29
C ARG A 447 -39.08 3.71 12.68
N GLU A 448 -40.04 4.61 12.50
CA GLU A 448 -41.33 4.32 11.84
C GLU A 448 -41.11 3.83 10.40
N TRP A 449 -40.19 4.46 9.68
CA TRP A 449 -39.80 4.03 8.35
C TRP A 449 -39.15 2.66 8.36
N TRP A 450 -38.24 2.39 9.30
CA TRP A 450 -37.57 1.09 9.45
C TRP A 450 -38.58 -0.04 9.60
N GLU A 451 -39.54 0.12 10.51
CA GLU A 451 -40.59 -0.89 10.76
C GLU A 451 -41.55 -1.09 9.59
N SER A 452 -41.96 0.00 8.93
CA SER A 452 -43.00 -0.06 7.88
C SER A 452 -42.46 -0.44 6.49
N GLN A 453 -41.25 0.01 6.14
CA GLN A 453 -40.68 -0.13 4.81
C GLN A 453 -39.23 -0.61 4.85
N GLY A 454 -38.42 -0.09 5.77
CA GLY A 454 -36.97 -0.32 5.81
C GLY A 454 -36.60 -1.79 5.93
N LYS A 455 -37.25 -2.55 6.83
CA LYS A 455 -37.06 -4.01 6.95
C LYS A 455 -37.39 -4.76 5.65
N GLY A 456 -38.39 -4.30 4.90
CA GLY A 456 -38.72 -4.88 3.60
C GLY A 456 -37.69 -4.57 2.50
N LEU A 457 -37.07 -3.39 2.55
CA LEU A 457 -36.16 -2.85 1.54
C LEU A 457 -34.67 -3.13 1.80
N TYR A 458 -34.29 -3.34 3.06
CA TYR A 458 -32.90 -3.48 3.51
C TYR A 458 -32.74 -4.61 4.55
N GLY A 459 -33.81 -5.36 4.83
CA GLY A 459 -33.71 -6.59 5.61
C GLY A 459 -33.30 -7.78 4.76
N PHE A 460 -33.37 -8.97 5.36
CA PHE A 460 -32.94 -10.23 4.77
C PHE A 460 -34.12 -11.09 4.31
N ASP A 461 -33.94 -11.79 3.18
CA ASP A 461 -34.77 -12.91 2.71
C ASP A 461 -33.92 -14.19 2.72
N GLY A 462 -34.04 -14.97 3.79
CA GLY A 462 -33.04 -16.02 4.07
C GLY A 462 -31.66 -15.40 4.21
N ASP A 463 -30.68 -15.89 3.44
CA ASP A 463 -29.29 -15.40 3.48
C ASP A 463 -29.04 -14.16 2.61
N ARG A 464 -30.02 -13.74 1.79
CA ARG A 464 -29.84 -12.64 0.83
C ARG A 464 -30.43 -11.34 1.36
N LEU A 465 -29.68 -10.25 1.26
CA LEU A 465 -30.24 -8.92 1.49
C LEU A 465 -31.28 -8.62 0.41
N ARG A 466 -32.46 -8.12 0.80
CA ARG A 466 -33.54 -7.71 -0.11
C ARG A 466 -33.17 -6.41 -0.82
N ARG A 467 -32.15 -6.38 -1.68
CA ARG A 467 -31.77 -5.17 -2.44
C ARG A 467 -32.79 -4.85 -3.53
N THR A 468 -33.91 -4.20 -3.20
CA THR A 468 -34.84 -3.64 -4.21
C THR A 468 -34.62 -2.16 -4.47
N GLY A 469 -33.85 -1.45 -3.64
CA GLY A 469 -33.42 -0.07 -3.87
C GLY A 469 -31.91 -0.02 -4.05
N GLY A 470 -31.43 0.21 -5.27
CA GLY A 470 -30.00 0.40 -5.51
C GLY A 470 -29.47 1.54 -4.65
N ILE A 471 -28.53 1.23 -3.76
CA ILE A 471 -27.67 2.24 -3.12
C ILE A 471 -26.82 2.79 -4.28
N ARG A 472 -27.10 4.01 -4.72
CA ARG A 472 -26.29 4.72 -5.72
C ARG A 472 -25.12 5.41 -5.06
#